data_AF-A0A9X0FF89-F1
#
_entry.id   AF-A0A9X0FF89-F1
#
_cell.length_a   1.000
_cell.length_b   1.000
_cell.length_c   1.000
_cell.angle_alpha   90.00
_cell.angle_beta   90.00
_cell.angle_gamma   90.00
#
_symmetry.space_group_name_H-M   'P 1'
#
loop_
_entity.id
_entity.type
_entity.pdbx_description
1 polymer ?
#
loop_
_entity_poly.entity_id
_entity_poly.type
_entity_poly.pdbx_seq_one_letter_code
_entity_poly.pdbx_strand_id
1 'polypeptide(L)'
;MDTFIKGPSKRDVAGMKAAFGTVSAGDVVSVLYKTARFGNFLISGQAHATVLDDLMVGGLNAAAAKKTAKGSDGEESAVRQPDKDVRAFPAEFDGSFEPQAVEAADLTHGDLVVASFSQEPYGDFVVTGVVTEAENDHSYLMVGPWILHTAQGNAPRLLQVQLVSTAGTHVAPVPTRRGLVEVAELDG
;
A
#
# COMPACT_ATOMS: atom_id res chain seq x y z
N MET A 1 -16.56 16.09 -6.27
CA MET A 1 -15.46 16.36 -5.32
C MET A 1 -14.40 15.35 -5.66
N ASP A 2 -13.28 15.80 -6.24
CA ASP A 2 -12.31 14.92 -6.90
C ASP A 2 -11.39 14.27 -5.87
N THR A 3 -11.86 13.14 -5.35
CA THR A 3 -11.28 12.47 -4.20
C THR A 3 -10.20 11.50 -4.64
N PHE A 4 -8.95 11.77 -4.26
CA PHE A 4 -7.83 10.86 -4.50
C PHE A 4 -6.91 10.83 -3.29
N ILE A 5 -6.27 9.67 -3.11
CA ILE A 5 -5.02 9.52 -2.38
C ILE A 5 -3.91 10.30 -3.10
N LYS A 6 -4.04 11.64 -3.17
CA LYS A 6 -3.05 12.51 -3.75
C LYS A 6 -1.95 12.68 -2.72
N GLY A 7 -1.04 11.72 -2.72
CA GLY A 7 0.20 11.85 -1.99
C GLY A 7 0.88 13.18 -2.32
N PRO A 8 1.59 13.78 -1.35
CA PRO A 8 2.17 15.10 -1.52
C PRO A 8 3.08 15.14 -2.75
N SER A 9 3.07 16.27 -3.46
CA SER A 9 3.87 16.47 -4.68
C SER A 9 5.37 16.39 -4.43
N LYS A 10 5.80 16.54 -3.17
CA LYS A 10 7.16 16.27 -2.67
C LYS A 10 7.12 15.37 -1.45
N ARG A 11 8.15 14.54 -1.26
CA ARG A 11 8.30 13.71 -0.05
C ARG A 11 8.87 14.58 1.06
N ASP A 12 8.15 14.71 2.17
CA ASP A 12 8.73 15.25 3.40
C ASP A 12 9.49 14.14 4.14
N VAL A 13 10.71 13.85 3.67
CA VAL A 13 11.53 12.76 4.24
C VAL A 13 11.93 13.08 5.68
N ALA A 14 12.13 14.35 6.03
CA ALA A 14 12.50 14.74 7.39
C ALA A 14 11.33 14.53 8.36
N GLY A 15 10.14 14.99 8.00
CA GLY A 15 8.93 14.76 8.78
C GLY A 15 8.60 13.27 8.92
N MET A 16 8.68 12.50 7.81
CA MET A 16 8.46 11.05 7.86
C MET A 16 9.47 10.33 8.75
N LYS A 17 10.73 10.76 8.76
CA LYS A 17 11.76 10.18 9.64
C LYS A 17 11.41 10.29 11.11
N ALA A 18 11.01 11.48 11.52
CA ALA A 18 10.60 11.75 12.89
C ALA A 18 9.32 10.98 13.23
N ALA A 19 8.31 11.03 12.35
CA ALA A 19 7.03 10.35 12.55
C ALA A 19 7.19 8.83 12.66
N PHE A 20 7.96 8.17 11.79
CA PHE A 20 8.20 6.74 11.92
C PHE A 20 9.05 6.40 13.16
N GLY A 21 9.88 7.33 13.64
CA GLY A 21 10.66 7.16 14.86
C GLY A 21 9.81 6.93 16.11
N THR A 22 8.60 7.50 16.15
CA THR A 22 7.66 7.36 17.26
C THR A 22 6.82 6.08 17.20
N VAL A 23 6.84 5.36 16.08
CA VAL A 23 6.02 4.15 15.88
C VAL A 23 6.63 2.97 16.63
N SER A 24 5.75 2.19 17.26
CA SER A 24 6.00 0.94 17.93
C SER A 24 5.31 -0.22 17.19
N ALA A 25 5.81 -1.44 17.39
CA ALA A 25 5.13 -2.62 16.88
C ALA A 25 3.74 -2.74 17.53
N GLY A 26 2.72 -3.08 16.73
CA GLY A 26 1.32 -3.15 17.13
C GLY A 26 0.53 -1.85 16.88
N ASP A 27 1.19 -0.71 16.66
CA ASP A 27 0.50 0.54 16.35
C ASP A 27 -0.25 0.41 15.03
N VAL A 28 -1.52 0.83 15.00
CA VAL A 28 -2.29 0.90 13.75
C VAL A 28 -1.92 2.17 13.02
N VAL A 29 -1.35 2.03 11.83
CA VAL A 29 -0.83 3.15 11.05
C VAL A 29 -1.28 3.06 9.60
N SER A 30 -1.24 4.22 8.92
CA SER A 30 -1.56 4.33 7.49
C SER A 30 -0.36 4.87 6.73
N VAL A 31 0.09 4.13 5.72
CA VAL A 31 1.30 4.44 4.93
C VAL A 31 0.93 4.52 3.46
N LEU A 32 1.27 5.65 2.83
CA LEU A 32 1.06 5.83 1.40
C LEU A 32 2.30 5.42 0.62
N TYR A 33 2.14 4.49 -0.30
CA TYR A 33 3.16 4.04 -1.24
C TYR A 33 2.93 4.61 -2.64
N LYS A 34 4.00 4.74 -3.41
CA LYS A 34 3.96 5.03 -4.84
C LYS A 34 4.99 4.18 -5.59
N THR A 35 4.51 3.35 -6.50
CA THR A 35 5.37 2.56 -7.40
C THR A 35 4.98 2.78 -8.85
N ALA A 36 5.90 2.53 -9.78
CA ALA A 36 5.58 2.57 -11.21
C ALA A 36 4.57 1.49 -11.61
N ARG A 37 4.64 0.32 -10.95
CA ARG A 37 3.85 -0.87 -11.30
C ARG A 37 2.42 -0.84 -10.77
N PHE A 38 2.21 -0.24 -9.61
CA PHE A 38 0.91 -0.25 -8.90
C PHE A 38 0.34 1.15 -8.64
N GLY A 39 1.06 2.20 -9.03
CA GLY A 39 0.63 3.57 -8.79
C GLY A 39 0.69 3.93 -7.31
N ASN A 40 -0.22 4.81 -6.89
CA ASN A 40 -0.38 5.17 -5.49
C ASN A 40 -1.35 4.21 -4.81
N PHE A 41 -0.97 3.71 -3.63
CA PHE A 41 -1.85 2.92 -2.79
C PHE A 41 -1.53 3.14 -1.31
N LEU A 42 -2.58 3.20 -0.50
CA LEU A 42 -2.53 3.33 0.94
C LEU A 42 -2.64 1.94 1.56
N ILE A 43 -1.79 1.64 2.55
CA ILE A 43 -1.97 0.47 3.41
C ILE A 43 -2.21 0.96 4.83
N SER A 44 -3.30 0.49 5.44
CA SER A 44 -3.69 0.75 6.82
C SER A 44 -3.73 -0.56 7.59
N GLY A 45 -2.94 -0.68 8.65
CA GLY A 45 -2.86 -1.91 9.43
C GLY A 45 -1.88 -1.79 10.59
N GLN A 46 -1.68 -2.89 11.31
CA GLN A 46 -0.70 -2.92 12.40
C GLN A 46 0.73 -2.83 11.87
N ALA A 47 1.54 -2.03 12.55
CA ALA A 47 2.97 -1.96 12.32
C ALA A 47 3.64 -3.19 12.93
N HIS A 48 4.48 -3.86 12.15
CA HIS A 48 5.22 -5.04 12.58
C HIS A 48 6.72 -4.75 12.50
N ALA A 49 7.46 -4.96 13.59
CA ALA A 49 8.92 -4.87 13.59
C ALA A 49 9.55 -6.21 13.21
N THR A 50 10.43 -6.24 12.21
CA THR A 50 11.20 -7.46 11.87
C THR A 50 12.25 -7.76 12.94
N VAL A 51 12.93 -8.90 12.81
CA VAL A 51 14.09 -9.23 13.68
C VAL A 51 15.24 -8.23 13.57
N LEU A 52 15.33 -7.48 12.47
CA LEU A 52 16.30 -6.40 12.28
C LEU A 52 15.75 -5.03 12.69
N ASP A 53 14.57 -5.01 13.33
CA ASP A 53 13.79 -3.82 13.70
C ASP A 53 13.31 -2.99 12.49
N ASP A 54 13.35 -3.49 11.26
CA ASP A 54 12.69 -2.81 10.15
C ASP A 54 11.17 -2.82 10.38
N LEU A 55 10.51 -1.70 10.04
CA LEU A 55 9.09 -1.52 10.25
C LEU A 55 8.31 -1.90 8.98
N MET A 56 7.42 -2.88 9.13
CA MET A 56 6.53 -3.40 8.09
C MET A 56 5.09 -2.98 8.36
N VAL A 57 4.31 -2.75 7.30
CA VAL A 57 2.85 -2.56 7.38
C VAL A 57 2.20 -3.30 6.24
N GLY A 58 1.25 -4.20 6.54
CA GLY A 58 0.55 -5.02 5.54
C GLY A 58 1.52 -5.67 4.55
N GLY A 59 2.55 -6.34 5.05
CA GLY A 59 3.55 -7.07 4.25
C GLY A 59 4.58 -6.24 3.49
N LEU A 60 4.58 -4.91 3.59
CA LEU A 60 5.53 -4.03 2.90
C LEU A 60 6.45 -3.31 3.89
N ASN A 61 7.72 -3.11 3.49
CA ASN A 61 8.65 -2.24 4.21
C ASN A 61 8.10 -0.81 4.24
N ALA A 62 7.87 -0.27 5.42
CA ALA A 62 7.48 1.13 5.62
C ALA A 62 8.70 1.99 5.97
N ALA A 63 9.56 1.51 6.86
CA ALA A 63 10.77 2.22 7.24
C ALA A 63 11.84 1.26 7.77
N ALA A 64 13.10 1.68 7.70
CA ALA A 64 14.23 0.93 8.24
C ALA A 64 14.22 0.89 9.79
N ALA A 65 15.14 0.11 10.35
CA ALA A 65 15.47 0.05 11.77
C ALA A 65 15.59 1.43 12.45
N LYS A 66 15.16 1.50 13.72
CA LYS A 66 15.16 2.72 14.53
C LYS A 66 16.60 3.14 14.82
N LYS A 67 16.87 4.44 14.69
CA LYS A 67 18.16 5.05 14.99
C LYS A 67 17.96 6.27 15.87
N THR A 68 18.91 6.51 16.77
CA THR A 68 19.00 7.77 17.50
C THR A 68 19.62 8.82 16.60
N ALA A 69 18.95 9.95 16.42
CA ALA A 69 19.48 11.14 15.77
C ALA A 69 19.65 12.26 16.79
N LYS A 70 20.78 12.97 16.70
CA LYS A 70 21.08 14.13 17.54
C LYS A 70 20.71 15.41 16.80
N GLY A 71 19.84 16.22 17.39
CA GLY A 71 19.45 17.53 16.88
C GLY A 71 20.58 18.55 17.01
N SER A 72 20.42 19.71 16.36
CA SER A 72 21.35 20.85 16.47
C SER A 72 21.52 21.33 17.91
N ASP A 73 20.47 21.18 18.71
CA ASP A 73 20.39 21.68 20.09
C ASP A 73 20.84 20.62 21.11
N GLY A 74 21.34 19.47 20.63
CA GLY A 74 21.83 18.38 21.44
C GLY A 74 20.76 17.36 21.87
N GLU A 75 19.48 17.61 21.58
CA GLU A 75 18.38 16.68 21.88
C GLU A 75 18.49 15.40 21.04
N GLU A 76 18.26 14.26 21.69
CA GLU A 76 18.20 12.96 21.03
C GLU A 76 16.75 12.61 20.67
N SER A 77 16.53 12.21 19.42
CA SER A 77 15.24 11.76 18.92
C SER A 77 15.38 10.43 18.21
N ALA A 78 14.38 9.57 18.35
CA ALA A 78 14.28 8.36 17.55
C ALA A 78 13.81 8.74 16.14
N VAL A 79 14.46 8.17 15.12
CA VAL A 79 14.07 8.32 13.71
C VAL A 79 14.14 6.98 13.00
N ARG A 80 13.36 6.81 11.94
CA ARG A 80 13.48 5.69 11.00
C ARG A 80 13.55 6.20 9.57
N GLN A 81 14.41 5.63 8.74
CA GLN A 81 14.49 6.03 7.34
C GLN A 81 13.28 5.45 6.58
N PRO A 82 12.36 6.25 6.01
CA PRO A 82 11.26 5.72 5.22
C PRO A 82 11.78 4.97 4.00
N ASP A 83 11.08 3.91 3.61
CA ASP A 83 11.39 3.15 2.40
C ASP A 83 11.32 4.05 1.15
N LYS A 84 12.04 3.68 0.08
CA LYS A 84 12.09 4.47 -1.15
C LYS A 84 10.71 4.68 -1.80
N ASP A 85 9.81 3.71 -1.66
CA ASP A 85 8.49 3.71 -2.27
C ASP A 85 7.43 4.39 -1.37
N VAL A 86 7.76 4.68 -0.10
CA VAL A 86 6.88 5.43 0.81
C VAL A 86 6.84 6.90 0.45
N ARG A 87 5.64 7.38 0.13
CA ARG A 87 5.37 8.74 -0.31
C ARG A 87 4.95 9.68 0.81
N ALA A 88 4.18 9.19 1.78
CA ALA A 88 3.73 9.97 2.93
C ALA A 88 3.51 9.10 4.16
N PHE A 89 3.80 9.68 5.32
CA PHE A 89 3.54 9.11 6.63
C PHE A 89 3.51 10.22 7.72
N PRO A 90 2.53 10.22 8.65
CA PRO A 90 1.29 9.43 8.58
C PRO A 90 0.47 9.85 7.36
N ALA A 91 -0.12 8.87 6.66
CA ALA A 91 -0.97 9.15 5.53
C ALA A 91 -2.43 9.25 5.99
N GLU A 92 -3.05 10.38 5.74
CA GLU A 92 -4.48 10.56 5.95
C GLU A 92 -5.21 10.24 4.65
N PHE A 93 -6.30 9.48 4.77
CA PHE A 93 -7.22 9.31 3.66
C PHE A 93 -8.19 10.49 3.66
N ASP A 94 -8.01 11.43 2.73
CA ASP A 94 -8.94 12.52 2.52
C ASP A 94 -10.01 12.10 1.52
N GLY A 95 -11.23 11.88 2.02
CA GLY A 95 -12.36 11.47 1.20
C GLY A 95 -13.50 10.82 1.97
N SER A 96 -14.73 11.12 1.56
CA SER A 96 -15.91 10.33 1.88
C SER A 96 -16.25 9.46 0.69
N PHE A 97 -16.45 8.17 0.94
CA PHE A 97 -16.87 7.21 -0.07
C PHE A 97 -18.10 6.44 0.42
N GLU A 98 -18.92 6.03 -0.53
CA GLU A 98 -19.97 5.04 -0.33
C GLU A 98 -19.53 3.74 -1.00
N PRO A 99 -18.58 3.00 -0.38
CA PRO A 99 -17.98 1.84 -1.00
C PRO A 99 -19.04 0.75 -1.18
N GLN A 100 -19.19 0.29 -2.42
CA GLN A 100 -20.14 -0.76 -2.75
C GLN A 100 -19.44 -2.11 -2.65
N ALA A 101 -20.02 -3.06 -1.92
CA ALA A 101 -19.54 -4.44 -1.94
C ALA A 101 -19.67 -5.01 -3.36
N VAL A 102 -18.59 -5.60 -3.85
CA VAL A 102 -18.49 -6.19 -5.19
C VAL A 102 -17.69 -7.49 -5.11
N GLU A 103 -17.89 -8.37 -6.08
CA GLU A 103 -17.00 -9.52 -6.25
C GLU A 103 -15.70 -9.09 -6.93
N ALA A 104 -14.57 -9.67 -6.53
CA ALA A 104 -13.28 -9.30 -7.11
C ALA A 104 -13.19 -9.62 -8.61
N ALA A 105 -13.99 -10.58 -9.10
CA ALA A 105 -14.10 -10.94 -10.51
C ALA A 105 -14.79 -9.86 -11.37
N ASP A 106 -15.59 -8.98 -10.76
CA ASP A 106 -16.33 -7.91 -11.46
C ASP A 106 -15.50 -6.63 -11.59
N LEU A 107 -14.30 -6.59 -10.99
CA LEU A 107 -13.41 -5.45 -11.04
C LEU A 107 -12.64 -5.40 -12.36
N THR A 108 -12.28 -4.19 -12.76
CA THR A 108 -11.54 -3.92 -13.99
C THR A 108 -10.30 -3.09 -13.72
N HIS A 109 -9.34 -3.16 -14.64
CA HIS A 109 -8.17 -2.30 -14.60
C HIS A 109 -8.56 -0.82 -14.52
N GLY A 110 -8.05 -0.14 -13.50
CA GLY A 110 -8.33 1.27 -13.28
C GLY A 110 -9.41 1.54 -12.25
N ASP A 111 -10.16 0.56 -11.74
CA ASP A 111 -11.12 0.79 -10.67
C ASP A 111 -10.43 1.20 -9.36
N LEU A 112 -10.99 2.17 -8.63
CA LEU A 112 -10.53 2.53 -7.29
C LEU A 112 -11.27 1.68 -6.26
N VAL A 113 -10.51 0.96 -5.43
CA VAL A 113 -11.08 0.00 -4.47
C VAL A 113 -10.49 0.16 -3.07
N VAL A 114 -11.23 -0.34 -2.10
CA VAL A 114 -10.78 -0.66 -0.75
C VAL A 114 -10.86 -2.16 -0.58
N ALA A 115 -9.74 -2.83 -0.29
CA ALA A 115 -9.69 -4.27 -0.09
C ALA A 115 -9.08 -4.60 1.28
N SER A 116 -9.73 -5.47 2.03
CA SER A 116 -9.22 -5.99 3.30
C SER A 116 -8.61 -7.36 3.12
N PHE A 117 -7.48 -7.60 3.77
CA PHE A 117 -6.72 -8.83 3.69
C PHE A 117 -6.39 -9.33 5.08
N SER A 118 -6.13 -10.63 5.20
CA SER A 118 -5.53 -11.26 6.37
C SER A 118 -4.27 -12.01 5.98
N GLN A 119 -3.14 -11.69 6.61
CA GLN A 119 -1.89 -12.43 6.40
C GLN A 119 -1.04 -12.46 7.66
N GLU A 120 -0.67 -13.66 8.10
CA GLU A 120 0.37 -13.87 9.11
C GLU A 120 1.77 -13.45 8.57
N PRO A 121 2.61 -12.74 9.34
CA PRO A 121 2.40 -12.26 10.72
C PRO A 121 1.80 -10.85 10.85
N TYR A 122 1.31 -10.27 9.75
CA TYR A 122 0.85 -8.88 9.68
C TYR A 122 -0.59 -8.65 10.15
N GLY A 123 -1.33 -9.74 10.40
CA GLY A 123 -2.73 -9.70 10.77
C GLY A 123 -3.61 -9.15 9.65
N ASP A 124 -4.69 -8.49 10.05
CA ASP A 124 -5.63 -7.86 9.13
C ASP A 124 -5.18 -6.45 8.77
N PHE A 125 -5.29 -6.10 7.49
CA PHE A 125 -4.98 -4.76 7.00
C PHE A 125 -5.82 -4.43 5.77
N VAL A 126 -5.92 -3.14 5.47
CA VAL A 126 -6.69 -2.59 4.36
C VAL A 126 -5.75 -1.96 3.36
N VAL A 127 -5.98 -2.24 2.08
CA VAL A 127 -5.30 -1.59 0.96
C VAL A 127 -6.33 -0.76 0.20
N THR A 128 -6.08 0.53 0.07
CA THR A 128 -6.87 1.40 -0.82
C THR A 128 -6.01 1.82 -2.00
N GLY A 129 -6.48 1.60 -3.21
CA GLY A 129 -5.71 1.89 -4.41
C GLY A 129 -6.42 1.52 -5.69
N VAL A 130 -5.75 1.75 -6.81
CA VAL A 130 -6.26 1.43 -8.14
C VAL A 130 -6.01 -0.05 -8.45
N VAL A 131 -7.02 -0.72 -8.99
CA VAL A 131 -6.92 -2.08 -9.51
C VAL A 131 -6.01 -2.07 -10.73
N THR A 132 -4.96 -2.87 -10.66
CA THR A 132 -4.03 -3.09 -11.74
C THR A 132 -4.23 -4.50 -12.29
N GLU A 133 -3.98 -4.67 -13.59
CA GLU A 133 -4.21 -5.91 -14.31
C GLU A 133 -2.94 -6.29 -15.09
N ALA A 134 -2.73 -7.58 -15.35
CA ALA A 134 -1.65 -8.04 -16.20
C ALA A 134 -2.03 -7.90 -17.68
N GLU A 135 -1.08 -7.47 -18.53
CA GLU A 135 -1.35 -7.09 -19.93
C GLU A 135 -1.93 -8.22 -20.78
N ASN A 136 -1.61 -9.49 -20.46
CA ASN A 136 -2.09 -10.67 -21.16
C ASN A 136 -2.83 -11.66 -20.25
N ASP A 137 -3.20 -11.23 -19.04
CA ASP A 137 -3.99 -12.03 -18.10
C ASP A 137 -4.97 -11.13 -17.38
N HIS A 138 -6.13 -10.94 -18.02
CA HIS A 138 -7.20 -10.07 -17.52
C HIS A 138 -7.78 -10.54 -16.19
N SER A 139 -7.63 -11.82 -15.85
CA SER A 139 -8.11 -12.37 -14.58
C SER A 139 -7.18 -12.03 -13.41
N TYR A 140 -5.92 -11.68 -13.68
CA TYR A 140 -4.92 -11.40 -12.66
C TYR A 140 -5.01 -9.95 -12.18
N LEU A 141 -5.90 -9.73 -11.21
CA LEU A 141 -6.21 -8.42 -10.63
C LEU A 141 -5.46 -8.21 -9.32
N MET A 142 -4.91 -7.01 -9.11
CA MET A 142 -4.22 -6.64 -7.87
C MET A 142 -4.52 -5.21 -7.45
N VAL A 143 -4.44 -4.92 -6.16
CA VAL A 143 -4.40 -3.56 -5.61
C VAL A 143 -3.12 -3.39 -4.79
N GLY A 144 -2.29 -2.41 -5.15
CA GLY A 144 -0.90 -2.46 -4.70
C GLY A 144 -0.25 -3.80 -5.11
N PRO A 145 0.65 -4.37 -4.30
CA PRO A 145 1.23 -5.69 -4.54
C PRO A 145 0.35 -6.87 -4.10
N TRP A 146 -0.92 -6.63 -3.73
CA TRP A 146 -1.82 -7.66 -3.21
C TRP A 146 -2.79 -8.17 -4.27
N ILE A 147 -2.82 -9.49 -4.45
CA ILE A 147 -3.69 -10.14 -5.44
C ILE A 147 -5.14 -10.09 -4.95
N LEU A 148 -6.05 -9.68 -5.82
CA LEU A 148 -7.50 -9.69 -5.60
C LEU A 148 -8.12 -10.96 -6.18
N HIS A 149 -7.78 -11.25 -7.44
CA HIS A 149 -8.40 -12.32 -8.22
C HIS A 149 -7.39 -12.89 -9.22
N THR A 150 -7.57 -14.17 -9.58
CA THR A 150 -6.87 -14.87 -10.67
C THR A 150 -7.85 -15.79 -11.39
N ALA A 151 -7.42 -16.46 -12.46
CA ALA A 151 -8.22 -17.49 -13.14
C ALA A 151 -8.69 -18.64 -12.23
N GLN A 152 -8.06 -18.81 -11.05
CA GLN A 152 -8.44 -19.83 -10.06
C GLN A 152 -9.45 -19.32 -9.02
N GLY A 153 -9.85 -18.04 -9.11
CA GLY A 153 -10.80 -17.39 -8.20
C GLY A 153 -10.16 -16.28 -7.36
N ASN A 154 -10.85 -15.91 -6.29
CA ASN A 154 -10.37 -14.88 -5.36
C ASN A 154 -9.09 -15.32 -4.65
N ALA A 155 -8.20 -14.37 -4.40
CA ALA A 155 -6.96 -14.67 -3.70
C ALA A 155 -7.23 -15.17 -2.27
N PRO A 156 -6.51 -16.19 -1.77
CA PRO A 156 -6.80 -16.80 -0.46
C PRO A 156 -6.71 -15.84 0.74
N ARG A 157 -5.95 -14.74 0.59
CA ARG A 157 -5.72 -13.73 1.64
C ARG A 157 -6.74 -12.58 1.58
N LEU A 158 -7.52 -12.49 0.50
CA LEU A 158 -8.54 -11.46 0.34
C LEU A 158 -9.75 -11.82 1.21
N LEU A 159 -10.14 -10.91 2.10
CA LEU A 159 -11.35 -11.08 2.91
C LEU A 159 -12.56 -10.46 2.22
N GLN A 160 -12.41 -9.23 1.72
CA GLN A 160 -13.47 -8.46 1.09
C GLN A 160 -12.85 -7.37 0.21
N VAL A 161 -13.56 -7.01 -0.86
CA VAL A 161 -13.28 -5.82 -1.67
C VAL A 161 -14.53 -4.98 -1.85
N GLN A 162 -14.34 -3.67 -1.90
CA GLN A 162 -15.39 -2.72 -2.19
C GLN A 162 -14.93 -1.77 -3.29
N LEU A 163 -15.84 -1.50 -4.22
CA LEU A 163 -15.64 -0.51 -5.27
C LEU A 163 -15.94 0.88 -4.71
N VAL A 164 -14.98 1.79 -4.83
CA VAL A 164 -15.15 3.20 -4.48
C VAL A 164 -15.61 4.00 -5.70
N SER A 165 -14.98 3.75 -6.85
CA SER A 165 -15.24 4.49 -8.08
C SER A 165 -14.72 3.71 -9.27
N THR A 166 -15.48 3.69 -10.36
CA THR A 166 -15.12 2.97 -11.58
C THR A 166 -13.99 3.68 -12.35
N ALA A 167 -13.25 2.92 -13.14
CA ALA A 167 -12.20 3.43 -14.01
C ALA A 167 -12.69 4.63 -14.83
N GLY A 168 -11.93 5.73 -14.77
CA GLY A 168 -12.23 6.98 -15.47
C GLY A 168 -13.18 7.93 -14.75
N THR A 169 -13.72 7.56 -13.58
CA THR A 169 -14.60 8.44 -12.77
C THR A 169 -13.90 9.07 -11.56
N HIS A 170 -12.67 8.65 -11.26
CA HIS A 170 -11.80 9.27 -10.25
C HIS A 170 -10.58 9.94 -10.88
N VAL A 171 -9.90 10.79 -10.11
CA VAL A 171 -8.66 11.48 -10.53
C VAL A 171 -7.37 10.74 -10.14
N ALA A 172 -7.47 9.54 -9.58
CA ALA A 172 -6.32 8.70 -9.30
C ALA A 172 -5.56 8.34 -10.60
N PRO A 173 -4.22 8.53 -10.67
CA PRO A 173 -3.44 8.05 -11.80
C PRO A 173 -3.54 6.52 -11.90
N VAL A 174 -3.97 6.05 -13.05
CA VAL A 174 -4.01 4.62 -13.39
C VAL A 174 -2.67 4.24 -14.04
N PRO A 175 -1.87 3.34 -13.44
CA PRO A 175 -0.66 2.83 -14.08
C PRO A 175 -0.99 2.11 -15.38
N THR A 176 0.01 1.96 -16.26
CA THR A 176 -0.15 1.03 -17.39
C THR A 176 -0.39 -0.39 -16.90
N ARG A 177 -1.06 -1.21 -17.71
CA ARG A 177 -1.17 -2.65 -17.46
C ARG A 177 0.21 -3.24 -17.24
N ARG A 178 0.30 -4.20 -16.31
CA ARG A 178 1.59 -4.76 -15.89
C ARG A 178 2.04 -5.76 -16.93
N GLY A 179 3.25 -5.58 -17.46
CA GLY A 179 3.91 -6.63 -18.25
C GLY A 179 4.06 -7.92 -17.42
N LEU A 180 4.16 -9.06 -18.12
CA LEU A 180 4.41 -10.36 -17.50
C LEU A 180 5.65 -10.30 -16.61
N VAL A 181 5.55 -10.88 -15.41
CA VAL A 181 6.75 -11.29 -14.69
C VAL A 181 7.23 -12.53 -15.43
N GLU A 182 8.31 -12.43 -16.18
CA GLU A 182 9.07 -13.63 -16.53
C GLU A 182 9.54 -14.23 -15.21
N VAL A 183 8.83 -15.25 -14.74
CA VAL A 183 9.37 -16.13 -13.70
C VAL A 183 10.47 -16.90 -14.42
N ALA A 184 11.72 -16.49 -14.21
CA ALA A 184 12.83 -17.34 -14.62
C ALA A 184 12.60 -18.70 -13.96
N GLU A 185 12.32 -19.72 -14.78
CA GLU A 185 12.34 -21.10 -14.33
C GLU A 185 13.70 -21.30 -13.66
N LEU A 186 13.68 -21.52 -12.35
CA LEU A 186 14.84 -22.03 -11.66
C LEU A 186 14.93 -23.50 -12.07
N ASP A 187 15.68 -23.76 -13.14
CA ASP A 187 16.17 -25.09 -13.46
C ASP A 187 16.95 -25.61 -12.23
N GLY A 188 16.39 -26.62 -11.57
CA GLY A 188 16.97 -27.33 -10.45
C GLY A 188 16.35 -28.69 -10.27
#